data_AF-A0A0S9Q0B4-F1
#
_entry.id   AF-A0A0S9Q0B4-F1
#
_cell.length_a   1.000
_cell.length_b   1.000
_cell.length_c   1.000
_cell.angle_alpha   90.00
_cell.angle_beta   90.00
_cell.angle_gamma   90.00
#
_symmetry.space_group_name_H-M   'P 1'
#
loop_
_entity.id
_entity.type
_entity.pdbx_description
1 polymer ?
#
loop_
_entity_poly.entity_id
_entity_poly.type
_entity_poly.pdbx_seq_one_letter_code
_entity_poly.pdbx_strand_id
1 'polypeptide(L)'
;MTPHDPSARSAPATGRRTPAQAAALVAGVLLLLGGLVALVVGFTGSVGSQSEPFPAPGADDGPGSDLLLFAGGGLAMVVGLGVVAFARAAAFRSAGGWSRVVVEQGFGSSPPRTSAPPETVRTRTCARCGALNDEEARFCDRCGTGL
;
A
#
# COMPACT_ATOMS: atom_id res chain seq x y z
N MET A 1 1.94 16.38 40.47
CA MET A 1 1.88 16.67 39.02
C MET A 1 3.25 16.39 38.45
N THR A 2 3.44 15.22 37.85
CA THR A 2 4.67 14.87 37.11
C THR A 2 4.46 15.21 35.63
N PRO A 3 5.44 15.82 34.95
CA PRO A 3 5.32 16.19 33.55
C PRO A 3 5.36 14.94 32.67
N HIS A 4 4.41 14.82 31.75
CA HIS A 4 4.41 13.81 30.69
C HIS A 4 5.52 14.13 29.69
N ASP A 5 6.46 13.20 29.50
CA ASP A 5 7.52 13.29 28.49
C ASP A 5 7.00 12.80 27.12
N PRO A 6 6.90 13.68 26.10
CA PRO A 6 6.46 13.31 24.75
C PRO A 6 7.57 12.66 23.89
N SER A 7 8.74 12.36 24.46
CA SER A 7 9.92 11.92 23.71
C SER A 7 9.99 10.42 23.43
N ALA A 8 8.98 9.63 23.82
CA ALA A 8 8.87 8.22 23.46
C ALA A 8 8.45 8.04 21.98
N ARG A 9 9.28 8.53 21.06
CA ARG A 9 9.20 8.15 19.65
C ARG A 9 9.61 6.69 19.53
N SER A 10 8.61 5.84 19.41
CA SER A 10 8.74 4.42 19.06
C SER A 10 9.76 4.25 17.93
N ALA A 11 10.85 3.55 18.20
CA ALA A 11 11.84 3.20 17.19
C ALA A 11 11.15 2.50 16.01
N PRO A 12 11.56 2.77 14.75
CA PRO A 12 10.98 2.10 13.60
C PRO A 12 11.16 0.59 13.78
N ALA A 13 10.05 -0.13 13.87
CA ALA A 13 10.05 -1.58 13.93
C ALA A 13 10.75 -2.11 12.67
N THR A 14 12.02 -2.50 12.80
CA THR A 14 12.77 -3.19 11.75
C THR A 14 12.10 -4.55 11.54
N GLY A 15 11.16 -4.60 10.60
CA GLY A 15 10.46 -5.82 10.22
C GLY A 15 11.47 -6.89 9.81
N ARG A 16 11.54 -7.97 10.58
CA ARG A 16 12.32 -9.15 10.22
C ARG A 16 11.80 -9.70 8.89
N ARG A 17 12.61 -9.60 7.83
CA ARG A 17 12.36 -10.30 6.56
C ARG A 17 12.30 -11.79 6.85
N THR A 18 11.30 -12.49 6.32
CA THR A 18 11.24 -13.95 6.48
C THR A 18 12.34 -14.61 5.64
N PRO A 19 12.92 -15.75 6.07
CA PRO A 19 13.94 -16.44 5.29
C PRO A 19 13.41 -16.84 3.90
N ALA A 20 12.11 -17.14 3.78
CA ALA A 20 11.44 -17.41 2.52
C ALA A 20 11.43 -16.18 1.57
N GLN A 21 11.19 -14.97 2.10
CA GLN A 21 11.26 -13.74 1.30
C GLN A 21 12.69 -13.45 0.81
N ALA A 22 13.70 -13.70 1.66
CA ALA A 22 15.10 -13.55 1.28
C ALA A 22 15.47 -14.56 0.18
N ALA A 23 15.08 -15.83 0.33
CA ALA A 23 15.32 -16.87 -0.66
C ALA A 23 14.65 -16.55 -2.01
N ALA A 24 13.39 -16.08 -2.00
CA ALA A 24 12.68 -15.69 -3.23
C ALA A 24 13.36 -14.52 -3.95
N LEU A 25 13.88 -13.53 -3.21
CA LEU A 25 14.64 -12.42 -3.80
C LEU A 25 15.95 -12.90 -4.42
N VAL A 26 16.70 -13.75 -3.72
CA VAL A 26 17.95 -14.31 -4.25
C VAL A 26 17.69 -15.14 -5.51
N ALA A 27 16.68 -16.02 -5.48
CA ALA A 27 16.30 -16.82 -6.64
C ALA A 27 15.87 -15.93 -7.83
N GLY A 28 15.08 -14.89 -7.59
CA GLY A 28 14.67 -13.93 -8.62
C GLY A 28 15.85 -13.17 -9.22
N VAL A 29 16.82 -12.74 -8.39
CA VAL A 29 18.05 -12.07 -8.88
C VAL A 29 18.91 -13.01 -9.71
N LEU A 30 19.08 -14.27 -9.28
CA LEU A 30 19.84 -15.26 -10.03
C LEU A 30 19.20 -15.55 -11.40
N LEU A 31 17.87 -15.68 -11.46
CA LEU A 31 17.12 -15.83 -12.72
C LEU A 31 17.31 -14.62 -13.65
N LEU A 32 17.28 -13.40 -13.10
CA LEU A 32 17.43 -12.17 -13.88
C LEU A 32 18.83 -12.05 -14.47
N LEU A 33 19.87 -12.31 -13.66
CA LEU A 33 21.26 -12.30 -14.11
C LEU A 33 21.54 -13.43 -15.12
N GLY A 34 21.05 -14.64 -14.87
CA GLY A 34 21.16 -15.75 -15.81
C GLY A 34 20.46 -15.46 -17.14
N GLY A 35 19.25 -14.89 -17.10
CA GLY A 35 18.52 -14.45 -18.29
C GLY A 35 19.25 -13.36 -19.08
N LEU A 36 19.85 -12.38 -18.40
CA LEU A 36 20.67 -11.35 -19.05
C LEU A 36 21.88 -11.95 -19.77
N VAL A 37 22.61 -12.85 -19.13
CA VAL A 37 23.78 -13.50 -19.73
C VAL A 37 23.36 -14.30 -20.96
N ALA A 38 22.31 -15.12 -20.87
CA ALA A 38 21.80 -15.88 -22.00
C ALA A 38 21.34 -14.99 -23.17
N LEU A 39 20.70 -13.86 -22.87
CA LEU A 39 20.26 -12.89 -23.88
C LEU A 39 21.46 -12.25 -24.59
N VAL A 40 22.48 -11.82 -23.85
CA VAL A 40 23.70 -11.23 -24.44
C VAL A 40 24.44 -12.25 -25.30
N VAL A 41 24.64 -13.47 -24.80
CA VAL A 41 25.33 -14.53 -25.55
C VAL A 41 24.57 -14.89 -26.83
N GLY A 42 23.25 -15.14 -26.72
CA GLY A 42 22.40 -15.47 -27.87
C GLY A 42 22.35 -14.33 -28.90
N PHE A 43 22.31 -13.08 -28.45
CA PHE A 43 22.36 -11.92 -29.34
C PHE A 43 23.72 -11.82 -30.05
N THR A 44 24.84 -11.99 -29.34
CA THR A 44 26.17 -11.94 -29.97
C THR A 44 26.41 -13.06 -30.97
N GLY A 45 25.92 -14.28 -30.71
CA GLY A 45 25.98 -15.39 -31.67
C GLY A 45 25.13 -15.14 -32.92
N SER A 46 23.93 -14.59 -32.74
CA SER A 46 23.00 -14.27 -33.84
C SER A 46 23.52 -13.17 -34.79
N VAL A 47 24.29 -12.20 -34.28
CA VAL A 47 24.87 -11.12 -35.10
C VAL A 47 26.16 -11.58 -35.79
N GLY A 48 26.91 -12.51 -35.19
CA GLY A 48 28.14 -13.06 -35.78
C GLY A 48 27.91 -14.08 -36.89
N SER A 49 26.77 -14.78 -36.92
CA SER A 49 26.48 -15.82 -37.92
C SER A 49 26.10 -15.31 -39.31
N GLN A 50 25.90 -14.00 -39.50
CA GLN A 50 25.62 -13.43 -40.83
C GLN A 50 26.86 -13.26 -41.73
N SER A 51 28.09 -13.46 -41.22
CA SER A 51 29.32 -13.17 -41.97
C SER A 51 30.10 -14.36 -42.51
N GLU A 52 29.68 -15.61 -42.29
CA GLU A 52 30.44 -16.79 -42.72
C GLU A 52 29.88 -17.39 -44.04
N PRO A 53 30.59 -17.29 -45.18
CA PRO A 53 30.34 -18.12 -46.34
C PRO A 53 30.93 -19.51 -46.04
N PHE A 54 30.07 -20.51 -45.91
CA PHE A 54 30.35 -21.95 -45.77
C PHE A 54 30.58 -22.50 -44.34
N PRO A 55 29.60 -23.22 -43.76
CA PRO A 55 29.78 -23.89 -42.47
C PRO A 55 30.69 -25.11 -42.59
N ALA A 56 31.62 -25.27 -41.63
CA ALA A 56 32.43 -26.47 -41.48
C ALA A 56 31.55 -27.65 -41.00
N PRO A 57 31.70 -28.87 -41.57
CA PRO A 57 30.90 -30.02 -41.19
C PRO A 57 31.36 -30.57 -39.84
N GLY A 58 30.51 -30.48 -38.81
CA GLY A 58 30.74 -31.12 -37.51
C GLY A 58 30.31 -30.33 -36.27
N ALA A 59 29.79 -29.11 -36.40
CA ALA A 59 29.18 -28.40 -35.29
C ALA A 59 27.65 -28.60 -35.35
N ASP A 60 27.13 -29.46 -34.46
CA ASP A 60 25.70 -29.73 -34.30
C ASP A 60 24.93 -28.57 -33.62
N ASP A 61 25.49 -27.36 -33.66
CA ASP A 61 24.82 -26.13 -33.22
C ASP A 61 23.91 -25.66 -34.37
N GLY A 62 22.78 -26.34 -34.52
CA GLY A 62 21.77 -25.93 -35.49
C GLY A 62 21.35 -24.47 -35.26
N PRO A 63 21.04 -23.70 -36.31
CA PRO A 63 20.74 -22.26 -36.24
C PRO A 63 19.57 -21.87 -35.32
N GLY A 64 18.86 -22.84 -34.76
CA GLY A 64 17.82 -22.63 -33.76
C GLY A 64 18.33 -22.49 -32.32
N SER A 65 19.55 -22.94 -31.99
CA SER A 65 20.09 -22.89 -30.62
C SER A 65 20.30 -21.45 -30.14
N ASP A 66 20.87 -20.59 -30.98
CA ASP A 66 21.10 -19.17 -30.67
C ASP A 66 19.80 -18.40 -30.46
N LEU A 67 18.80 -18.67 -31.31
CA LEU A 67 17.47 -18.07 -31.19
C LEU A 67 16.75 -18.55 -29.91
N LEU A 68 16.89 -19.83 -29.56
CA LEU A 68 16.35 -20.40 -28.32
C LEU A 68 17.04 -19.82 -27.09
N LEU A 69 18.35 -19.59 -27.12
CA LEU A 69 19.11 -18.93 -26.05
C LEU A 69 18.69 -17.47 -25.88
N PHE A 70 18.49 -16.75 -26.99
CA PHE A 70 18.00 -15.37 -26.96
C PHE A 70 16.56 -15.28 -26.40
N ALA A 71 15.64 -16.08 -26.94
CA ALA A 71 14.24 -16.10 -26.51
C ALA A 71 14.09 -16.60 -25.06
N GLY A 72 14.82 -17.66 -24.69
CA GLY A 72 14.88 -18.20 -23.34
C GLY A 72 15.49 -17.21 -22.34
N GLY A 73 16.55 -16.50 -22.74
CA GLY A 73 17.16 -15.43 -21.95
C GLY A 73 16.19 -14.28 -21.67
N GLY A 74 15.46 -13.83 -22.70
CA GLY A 74 14.42 -12.81 -22.55
C GLY A 74 13.29 -13.23 -21.60
N LEU A 75 12.78 -14.46 -21.74
CA LEU A 75 11.73 -14.98 -20.86
C LEU A 75 12.21 -15.12 -19.41
N ALA A 76 13.42 -15.64 -19.19
CA ALA A 76 14.01 -15.73 -17.86
C ALA A 76 14.18 -14.35 -17.19
N MET A 77 14.53 -13.32 -17.97
CA MET A 77 14.62 -11.93 -17.52
C MET A 77 13.27 -11.40 -17.01
N VAL A 78 12.19 -11.59 -17.79
CA VAL A 78 10.83 -11.15 -17.42
C VAL A 78 10.33 -11.88 -16.17
N VAL A 79 10.52 -13.19 -16.11
CA VAL A 79 10.15 -14.01 -14.94
C VAL A 79 10.94 -13.57 -13.70
N GLY A 80 12.26 -13.37 -13.82
CA GLY A 80 13.10 -12.88 -12.73
C GLY A 80 12.65 -11.51 -12.20
N LEU A 81 12.36 -10.56 -13.11
CA LEU A 81 11.84 -9.24 -12.75
C LEU A 81 10.48 -9.34 -12.04
N GLY A 82 9.57 -10.19 -12.54
CA GLY A 82 8.26 -10.43 -11.94
C GLY A 82 8.36 -10.97 -10.51
N VAL A 83 9.25 -11.95 -10.27
CA VAL A 83 9.50 -12.50 -8.93
C VAL A 83 10.05 -11.45 -7.97
N VAL A 84 11.01 -10.63 -8.41
CA VAL A 84 11.60 -9.56 -7.58
C VAL A 84 10.55 -8.48 -7.24
N ALA A 85 9.76 -8.05 -8.23
CA ALA A 85 8.70 -7.06 -8.04
C ALA A 85 7.61 -7.58 -7.09
N PHE A 86 7.18 -8.84 -7.28
CA PHE A 86 6.20 -9.48 -6.41
C PHE A 86 6.72 -9.66 -4.97
N ALA A 87 7.96 -10.11 -4.78
CA ALA A 87 8.56 -10.26 -3.46
C ALA A 87 8.64 -8.90 -2.71
N ARG A 88 8.97 -7.81 -3.41
CA ARG A 88 8.94 -6.46 -2.84
C ARG A 88 7.51 -6.02 -2.49
N ALA A 89 6.55 -6.21 -3.39
CA ALA A 89 5.14 -5.90 -3.13
C ALA A 89 4.58 -6.71 -1.94
N ALA A 90 4.92 -7.99 -1.83
CA ALA A 90 4.53 -8.85 -0.72
C ALA A 90 5.13 -8.36 0.61
N ALA A 91 6.40 -7.91 0.61
CA ALA A 91 7.02 -7.32 1.79
C ALA A 91 6.29 -6.04 2.25
N PHE A 92 5.84 -5.20 1.32
CA PHE A 92 5.04 -4.01 1.65
C PHE A 92 3.68 -4.36 2.26
N ARG A 93 3.03 -5.44 1.81
CA ARG A 93 1.79 -5.93 2.44
C ARG A 93 2.05 -6.51 3.84
N SER A 94 3.11 -7.30 4.01
CA SER A 94 3.39 -7.94 5.31
C SER A 94 3.88 -6.98 6.39
N ALA A 95 4.52 -5.88 6.00
CA ALA A 95 5.04 -4.88 6.93
C ALA A 95 4.00 -3.82 7.38
N GLY A 96 2.72 -3.96 7.00
CA GLY A 96 1.70 -2.97 7.33
C GLY A 96 1.86 -1.64 6.58
N GLY A 97 2.51 -1.65 5.40
CA GLY A 97 2.81 -0.46 4.60
C GLY A 97 1.57 0.20 3.95
N TRP A 98 0.39 -0.40 4.07
CA TRP A 98 -0.84 0.35 3.94
C TRP A 98 -0.97 1.15 5.22
N SER A 99 -0.52 2.40 5.19
CA SER A 99 -0.91 3.37 6.21
C SER A 99 -2.41 3.22 6.37
N ARG A 100 -2.87 2.62 7.48
CA ARG A 100 -4.23 2.85 7.92
C ARG A 100 -4.26 4.35 8.17
N VAL A 101 -4.71 5.09 7.17
CA VAL A 101 -5.26 6.41 7.41
C VAL A 101 -6.48 6.11 8.25
N VAL A 102 -6.26 5.98 9.56
CA VAL A 102 -7.30 6.19 10.53
C VAL A 102 -7.66 7.64 10.28
N VAL A 103 -8.70 7.85 9.47
CA VAL A 103 -9.39 9.13 9.46
C VAL A 103 -9.87 9.22 10.89
N GLU A 104 -9.08 9.89 11.74
CA GLU A 104 -9.59 10.57 12.90
C GLU A 104 -10.66 11.49 12.31
N GLN A 105 -11.88 10.95 12.15
CA GLN A 105 -13.02 11.78 11.87
C GLN A 105 -12.98 12.75 13.03
N GLY A 106 -12.69 14.01 12.72
CA GLY A 106 -12.76 15.12 13.65
C GLY A 106 -14.21 15.29 14.10
N PHE A 107 -14.74 14.28 14.78
CA PHE A 107 -15.89 14.40 15.65
C PHE A 107 -15.34 15.15 16.84
N GLY A 108 -15.28 16.47 16.67
CA GLY A 108 -14.91 17.41 17.70
C GLY A 108 -15.86 17.22 18.87
N SER A 109 -15.48 16.36 19.79
CA SER A 109 -15.90 16.34 21.19
C SER A 109 -15.01 17.28 22.00
N SER A 110 -14.56 18.39 21.40
CA SER A 110 -14.29 19.58 22.20
C SER A 110 -15.67 20.10 22.60
N PRO A 111 -16.09 20.01 23.86
CA PRO A 111 -17.26 20.77 24.29
C PRO A 111 -16.99 22.23 23.92
N PRO A 112 -17.99 22.98 23.42
CA PRO A 112 -17.82 24.42 23.28
C PRO A 112 -17.32 24.92 24.64
N ARG A 113 -16.19 25.63 24.65
CA ARG A 113 -15.75 26.38 25.82
C ARG A 113 -16.75 27.54 25.98
N THR A 114 -17.91 27.21 26.54
CA THR A 114 -18.90 28.16 27.02
C THR A 114 -18.28 28.86 28.21
N SER A 115 -17.64 29.99 27.94
CA SER A 115 -17.26 30.99 28.93
C SER A 115 -18.41 31.96 29.22
N ALA A 116 -19.62 31.67 28.72
CA ALA A 116 -20.82 32.39 29.11
C ALA A 116 -21.31 31.83 30.46
N PRO A 117 -21.75 32.71 31.39
CA PRO A 117 -22.45 32.30 32.61
C PRO A 117 -23.64 31.40 32.26
N PRO A 118 -24.08 30.49 33.15
CA PRO A 118 -25.29 29.71 32.93
C PRO A 118 -26.47 30.67 32.81
N GLU A 119 -26.89 30.95 31.58
CA GLU A 119 -28.16 31.60 31.31
C GLU A 119 -29.22 30.65 31.82
N THR A 120 -29.96 31.07 32.85
CA THR A 120 -31.06 30.29 33.40
C THR A 120 -32.11 30.17 32.31
N VAL A 121 -32.09 29.06 31.57
CA VAL A 121 -33.07 28.77 30.52
C VAL A 121 -34.44 28.73 31.20
N ARG A 122 -35.19 29.82 31.04
CA ARG A 122 -36.56 29.88 31.52
C ARG A 122 -37.40 29.00 30.61
N THR A 123 -38.10 28.06 31.22
CA THR A 123 -38.94 27.10 30.50
C THR A 123 -40.39 27.30 30.92
N ARG A 124 -41.32 27.06 29.98
CA ARG A 124 -42.76 27.10 30.22
C ARG A 124 -43.40 25.76 29.86
N THR A 125 -44.38 25.35 30.67
CA THR A 125 -45.05 24.06 30.50
C THR A 125 -46.30 24.20 29.65
N CYS A 126 -46.44 23.36 28.64
CA CYS A 126 -47.61 23.32 27.77
C CYS A 126 -48.87 22.91 28.54
N ALA A 127 -49.90 23.75 28.51
CA ALA A 127 -51.18 23.47 29.17
C ALA A 127 -51.93 22.27 28.57
N ARG A 128 -51.67 21.91 27.30
CA ARG A 128 -52.36 20.80 26.62
C ARG A 128 -51.73 19.43 26.89
N CYS A 129 -50.40 19.34 26.87
CA CYS A 129 -49.70 18.04 26.91
C CYS A 129 -48.58 17.96 27.96
N GLY A 130 -48.38 19.00 28.76
CA GLY A 130 -47.40 19.03 29.85
C GLY A 130 -45.93 19.05 29.42
N ALA A 131 -45.62 19.28 28.14
CA ALA A 131 -44.23 19.38 27.69
C ALA A 131 -43.58 20.68 28.19
N LEU A 132 -42.32 20.62 28.62
CA LEU A 132 -41.48 21.79 28.87
C LEU A 132 -40.97 22.32 27.53
N ASN A 133 -41.15 23.61 27.29
CA ASN A 133 -40.70 24.31 26.09
C ASN A 133 -39.94 25.58 26.52
N ASP A 134 -39.16 26.16 25.61
CA ASP A 134 -38.48 27.43 25.86
C ASP A 134 -39.50 28.57 26.07
N GLU A 135 -39.16 29.56 26.91
CA GLU A 135 -40.05 30.70 27.19
C GLU A 135 -40.45 31.46 25.91
N GLU A 136 -39.55 31.49 24.92
CA GLU A 136 -39.72 32.19 23.64
C GLU A 136 -40.48 31.36 22.58
N ALA A 137 -40.68 30.05 22.82
CA ALA A 137 -41.32 29.16 21.88
C ALA A 137 -42.81 29.53 21.74
N ARG A 138 -43.28 29.88 20.54
CA ARG A 138 -44.70 30.27 20.32
C ARG A 138 -45.65 29.06 20.25
N PHE A 139 -45.12 27.88 19.94
CA PHE A 139 -45.86 26.63 19.78
C PHE A 139 -45.16 25.50 20.52
N CYS A 140 -45.92 24.50 20.96
CA CYS A 140 -45.40 23.35 21.68
C CYS A 140 -44.72 22.36 20.74
N ASP A 141 -43.48 22.01 21.03
CA ASP A 141 -42.67 21.08 20.21
C ASP A 141 -43.23 19.65 20.19
N ARG A 142 -44.06 19.30 21.19
CA ARG A 142 -44.67 17.97 21.26
C ARG A 142 -46.04 17.88 20.59
N CYS A 143 -46.88 18.92 20.67
CA CYS A 143 -48.28 18.83 20.23
C CYS A 143 -48.73 19.95 19.28
N GLY A 144 -47.83 20.86 18.92
CA GLY A 144 -48.07 21.96 17.96
C GLY A 144 -49.09 23.00 18.42
N THR A 145 -49.59 22.90 19.66
CA THR A 145 -50.57 23.87 20.20
C THR A 145 -49.85 25.14 20.63
N GLY A 146 -50.52 26.29 20.47
CA GLY A 146 -49.99 27.57 20.98
C GLY A 146 -49.69 27.49 22.48
N LEU A 147 -48.52 27.98 22.86
CA LEU A 147 -48.03 28.00 24.24
C LEU A 147 -48.34 29.33 24.94
#